data_AF-A0A178MK12-F1
#
_entry.id   AF-A0A178MK12-F1
#
_cell.length_a   1.000
_cell.length_b   1.000
_cell.length_c   1.000
_cell.angle_alpha   90.00
_cell.angle_beta   90.00
_cell.angle_gamma   90.00
#
_symmetry.space_group_name_H-M   'P 1'
#
loop_
_entity.id
_entity.type
_entity.pdbx_description
1 polymer ?
#
loop_
_entity_poly.entity_id
_entity_poly.type
_entity_poly.pdbx_seq_one_letter_code
_entity_poly.pdbx_strand_id
1 'polypeptide(L)'
;MDPSPARRMRWAVGGALILALLAIVLGGVFTAVISLFTGQLAPDAGWADWVRVLWPAILVWGLGALPFGAALGFFASLIWREV
;
A
#
# COMPACT_ATOMS: atom_id res chain seq x y z
N MET A 1 -19.93 18.36 -16.98
CA MET A 1 -20.71 17.79 -15.86
C MET A 1 -19.75 17.42 -14.75
N ASP A 2 -20.07 17.74 -13.50
CA ASP A 2 -19.27 17.27 -12.36
C ASP A 2 -19.28 15.72 -12.32
N PRO A 3 -18.15 15.07 -12.03
CA PRO A 3 -18.14 13.63 -11.81
C PRO A 3 -19.16 13.26 -10.74
N SER A 4 -20.02 12.27 -11.03
CA SER A 4 -20.99 11.77 -10.07
C SER A 4 -20.28 11.34 -8.78
N PRO A 5 -20.91 11.51 -7.60
CA PRO A 5 -20.34 11.06 -6.33
C PRO A 5 -19.90 9.58 -6.36
N ALA A 6 -20.65 8.73 -7.07
CA ALA A 6 -20.31 7.32 -7.28
C ALA A 6 -19.00 7.14 -8.06
N ARG A 7 -18.73 7.95 -9.09
CA ARG A 7 -17.46 7.89 -9.83
C ARG A 7 -16.29 8.28 -8.93
N ARG A 8 -16.41 9.38 -8.20
CA ARG A 8 -15.36 9.86 -7.29
C ARG A 8 -15.01 8.80 -6.25
N MET A 9 -16.03 8.14 -5.69
CA MET A 9 -15.85 7.03 -4.74
C MET A 9 -15.11 5.84 -5.39
N ARG A 10 -15.52 5.41 -6.59
CA ARG A 10 -14.87 4.28 -7.28
C ARG A 10 -13.39 4.55 -7.54
N TRP A 11 -13.05 5.74 -8.01
CA TRP A 11 -11.67 6.13 -8.26
C TRP A 11 -10.87 6.27 -6.96
N ALA A 12 -11.45 6.84 -5.91
CA ALA A 12 -10.80 6.91 -4.60
C ALA A 12 -10.51 5.51 -4.04
N VAL A 13 -11.47 4.60 -4.07
CA VAL A 13 -11.27 3.20 -3.64
C VAL A 13 -10.21 2.51 -4.51
N GLY A 14 -10.27 2.68 -5.83
CA GLY A 14 -9.26 2.13 -6.74
C GLY A 14 -7.85 2.65 -6.43
N GLY A 15 -7.69 3.96 -6.26
CA GLY A 15 -6.43 4.59 -5.89
C GLY A 15 -5.91 4.10 -4.52
N ALA A 16 -6.79 3.98 -3.52
CA ALA A 16 -6.45 3.46 -2.20
C ALA A 16 -5.91 2.03 -2.28
N LEU A 17 -6.61 1.15 -2.99
CA LEU A 17 -6.22 -0.25 -3.13
C LEU A 17 -4.92 -0.41 -3.91
N ILE A 18 -4.76 0.31 -5.03
CA ILE A 18 -3.55 0.25 -5.85
C ILE A 18 -2.35 0.73 -5.04
N LEU A 19 -2.47 1.88 -4.36
CA LEU A 19 -1.36 2.42 -3.59
C LEU A 19 -1.03 1.55 -2.37
N ALA A 20 -2.05 1.03 -1.67
CA ALA A 20 -1.83 0.11 -0.56
C ALA A 20 -1.10 -1.17 -1.01
N LEU A 21 -1.47 -1.75 -2.15
CA LEU A 21 -0.77 -2.91 -2.70
C LEU A 21 0.69 -2.59 -3.02
N LEU A 22 0.96 -1.46 -3.68
CA LEU A 22 2.32 -1.03 -3.98
C LEU A 22 3.14 -0.77 -2.71
N ALA A 23 2.55 -0.12 -1.72
CA ALA A 23 3.19 0.16 -0.45
C ALA A 23 3.50 -1.12 0.34
N ILE A 24 2.60 -2.10 0.32
CA ILE A 24 2.83 -3.42 0.93
C ILE A 24 4.04 -4.11 0.29
N VAL A 25 4.12 -4.13 -1.04
CA VAL A 25 5.22 -4.79 -1.75
C VAL A 25 6.55 -4.08 -1.49
N LEU A 26 6.61 -2.77 -1.73
CA LEU A 26 7.85 -2.00 -1.58
C LEU A 26 8.28 -1.89 -0.12
N GLY A 27 7.33 -1.60 0.77
CA GLY A 27 7.56 -1.51 2.21
C GLY A 27 7.94 -2.87 2.82
N GLY A 28 7.32 -3.96 2.37
CA GLY A 28 7.68 -5.32 2.79
C GLY A 28 9.10 -5.70 2.37
N VAL A 29 9.49 -5.41 1.12
CA VAL A 29 10.88 -5.61 0.65
C VAL A 29 11.86 -4.76 1.46
N PHE A 30 11.55 -3.48 1.68
CA PHE A 30 12.39 -2.61 2.50
C PHE A 30 12.55 -3.14 3.93
N THR A 31 11.46 -3.53 4.58
CA THR A 31 11.49 -4.09 5.93
C THR A 31 12.30 -5.39 5.97
N ALA A 32 12.14 -6.30 5.00
CA ALA A 32 12.93 -7.52 4.91
C ALA A 32 14.43 -7.21 4.83
N VAL A 33 14.83 -6.28 3.96
CA VAL A 33 16.24 -5.87 3.80
C VAL A 33 16.77 -5.31 5.12
N ILE A 34 16.09 -4.37 5.74
CA ILE A 34 16.53 -3.77 7.01
C ILE A 34 16.62 -4.81 8.12
N SER A 35 15.66 -5.74 8.21
CA SER A 35 15.69 -6.80 9.22
C SER A 35 16.87 -7.75 9.04
N LEU A 36 17.27 -8.06 7.79
CA LEU A 36 18.49 -8.82 7.52
C LEU A 36 19.74 -8.04 7.93
N PHE A 37 19.84 -6.77 7.55
CA PHE A 37 21.00 -5.92 7.88
C PHE A 37 21.16 -5.63 9.38
N THR A 38 20.05 -5.54 10.11
CA THR A 38 20.05 -5.30 11.56
C THR A 38 20.14 -6.59 12.39
N GLY A 39 20.18 -7.76 11.75
CA GLY A 39 20.21 -9.06 12.42
C GLY A 39 18.90 -9.44 13.10
N GLN A 40 17.81 -8.73 12.86
CA GLN A 40 16.47 -9.11 13.34
C GLN A 40 15.88 -10.31 12.59
N LEU A 41 16.41 -10.59 11.39
CA LEU A 41 16.09 -11.75 10.58
C LEU A 41 17.40 -12.39 10.14
N ALA A 42 17.58 -13.68 10.41
CA ALA A 42 18.75 -14.43 9.97
C ALA A 42 18.62 -14.83 8.48
N PRO A 43 19.73 -15.01 7.73
CA PRO A 43 19.68 -15.45 6.33
C PRO A 43 19.02 -16.83 6.14
N ASP A 44 19.10 -17.69 7.16
CA ASP A 44 18.51 -19.03 7.23
C ASP A 44 17.20 -19.07 8.05
N ALA A 45 16.61 -17.90 8.32
CA ALA A 45 15.39 -17.79 9.12
C ALA A 45 14.22 -18.58 8.52
N GLY A 46 13.49 -19.27 9.40
CA GLY A 46 12.30 -20.03 9.04
C GLY A 46 11.09 -19.14 8.75
N TRP A 47 10.04 -19.73 8.18
CA TRP A 47 8.81 -19.02 7.79
C TRP A 47 8.16 -18.21 8.92
N ALA A 48 8.20 -18.71 10.16
CA ALA A 48 7.62 -18.03 11.31
C ALA A 48 8.25 -16.65 11.58
N ASP A 49 9.57 -16.53 11.42
CA ASP A 49 10.29 -15.26 11.60
C ASP A 49 9.99 -14.27 10.48
N TRP A 50 9.89 -14.77 9.25
CA TRP A 50 9.45 -13.97 8.10
C TRP A 50 8.05 -13.40 8.31
N VAL A 51 7.10 -14.21 8.77
CA VAL A 51 5.74 -13.74 9.09
C VAL A 51 5.76 -12.72 10.23
N ARG A 52 6.56 -12.95 11.27
CA ARG A 52 6.70 -12.02 12.41
C ARG A 52 7.17 -10.63 11.96
N VAL A 53 8.06 -10.56 10.98
CA VAL A 53 8.61 -9.30 10.44
C VAL A 53 7.68 -8.67 9.40
N LEU A 54 7.17 -9.47 8.46
CA LEU A 54 6.39 -8.96 7.33
C LEU A 54 4.94 -8.64 7.67
N TRP A 55 4.32 -9.35 8.62
CA TRP A 55 2.93 -9.10 8.97
C TRP A 55 2.70 -7.68 9.52
N PRO A 56 3.48 -7.18 10.49
CA PRO A 56 3.38 -5.78 10.91
C PRO A 56 3.70 -4.80 9.78
N ALA A 57 4.67 -5.13 8.92
CA ALA A 57 5.05 -4.28 7.79
C ALA A 57 3.88 -4.10 6.81
N ILE A 58 3.18 -5.18 6.46
CA ILE A 58 1.99 -5.15 5.60
C ILE A 58 0.93 -4.21 6.19
N LEU A 59 0.68 -4.29 7.50
CA LEU A 59 -0.30 -3.44 8.16
C LEU A 59 0.13 -1.97 8.15
N VAL A 60 1.37 -1.65 8.55
CA VAL A 60 1.86 -0.28 8.63
C VAL A 60 1.89 0.38 7.26
N TRP A 61 2.52 -0.28 6.28
CA TRP A 61 2.67 0.27 4.92
C TRP A 61 1.34 0.30 4.16
N GLY A 62 0.55 -0.78 4.25
CA GLY A 62 -0.74 -0.88 3.58
C GLY A 62 -1.75 0.13 4.13
N LEU A 63 -1.98 0.14 5.44
CA LEU A 63 -2.94 1.07 6.07
C LEU A 63 -2.47 2.52 5.95
N GLY A 64 -1.17 2.76 6.11
CA GLY A 64 -0.59 4.09 5.95
C GLY A 64 -0.79 4.67 4.56
N ALA A 65 -0.81 3.83 3.51
CA ALA A 65 -1.00 4.26 2.13
C ALA A 65 -2.46 4.51 1.73
N LEU A 66 -3.44 3.92 2.42
CA LEU A 66 -4.87 4.05 2.09
C LEU A 66 -5.34 5.51 1.94
N PRO A 67 -5.12 6.44 2.90
CA PRO A 67 -5.61 7.81 2.76
C PRO A 67 -4.97 8.55 1.58
N PHE A 68 -3.69 8.31 1.29
CA PHE A 68 -3.00 8.94 0.18
C PHE A 68 -3.49 8.40 -1.17
N GLY A 69 -3.68 7.08 -1.27
CA GLY A 69 -4.22 6.47 -2.48
C GLY A 69 -5.65 6.90 -2.74
N ALA A 70 -6.47 7.02 -1.69
CA ALA A 70 -7.82 7.55 -1.78
C ALA A 70 -7.85 8.99 -2.30
N ALA A 71 -6.98 9.85 -1.76
CA ALA A 71 -6.84 11.23 -2.22
C ALA A 71 -6.40 11.29 -3.68
N LEU A 72 -5.37 10.53 -4.07
CA LEU A 72 -4.89 10.46 -5.46
C LEU A 72 -5.98 9.99 -6.42
N GLY A 73 -6.71 8.93 -6.06
CA GLY A 73 -7.84 8.44 -6.85
C GLY A 73 -8.95 9.47 -6.99
N PHE A 74 -9.31 10.15 -5.89
CA PHE A 74 -10.29 11.23 -5.92
C PHE A 74 -9.88 12.34 -6.90
N PHE A 75 -8.65 12.85 -6.82
CA PHE A 75 -8.17 13.90 -7.73
C PHE A 75 -8.03 13.41 -9.17
N ALA A 76 -7.58 12.17 -9.39
CA ALA A 76 -7.52 11.57 -10.71
C ALA A 76 -8.90 11.54 -11.39
N SER A 77 -9.97 11.30 -10.62
CA SER A 77 -11.35 11.33 -11.12
C SER A 77 -11.83 12.70 -11.64
N LEU A 78 -11.16 13.78 -11.23
CA LEU A 78 -11.43 15.15 -11.70
C LEU A 78 -10.69 15.47 -13.00
N ILE A 79 -9.56 14.79 -13.26
CA ILE A 79 -8.69 14.98 -14.42
C ILE A 79 -9.18 14.10 -15.58
N TRP A 80 -9.30 12.78 -15.34
CA TRP A 80 -9.78 11.82 -16.34
C TRP A 80 -11.30 11.83 -16.38
N ARG A 81 -11.85 12.85 -17.05
CA ARG A 81 -13.30 13.05 -17.14
C ARG A 81 -14.01 12.18 -18.16
N GLU A 82 -13.27 11.67 -19.14
CA GLU A 82 -13.78 11.01 -20.33
C GLU A 82 -13.83 9.48 -20.21
N VAL A 83 -13.32 8.91 -19.12
CA VAL A 83 -13.34 7.46 -18.81
C VAL A 83 -14.45 7.13 -17.81
#